data_AF-A0A7V2IC18-F1
#
_entry.id   AF-A0A7V2IC18-F1
#
_cell.length_a   1.000
_cell.length_b   1.000
_cell.length_c   1.000
_cell.angle_alpha   90.00
_cell.angle_beta   90.00
_cell.angle_gamma   90.00
#
_symmetry.space_group_name_H-M   'P 1'
#
loop_
_entity.id
_entity.type
_entity.pdbx_description
1 polymer ?
#
loop_
_entity_poly.entity_id
_entity_poly.type
_entity_poly.pdbx_seq_one_letter_code
_entity_poly.pdbx_strand_id
1 'polypeptide(L)'
;MLEVRRARDPVVARPGRGLRRAEAAVSAGPYRAVLFDLFDTLVRFDRTRLPAVEVDGRTVHTTAGALHAVLRPYAPHVTVAALYEALVASWQEAERRRARDHREVPARERFAYLAGCLALDPARWPAGLLDALIAAHRDGIAQAAELPAAHRALLEELAGRYRLAVVSNFDYAPTARRILERAGVADLFAAVVVSDEVGWRKPCPIIFETALARLEVAPAEALFVGDRADIDVLGAQRVGMAVAWLNPEAAPLPPDVAPPTLELRRLDDLRPALGLSARAPDGRA
;
A
#
# COMPACT_ATOMS: atom_id res chain seq x y z
N MET A 1 -0.94 3.97 21.54
CA MET A 1 -1.64 5.27 21.54
C MET A 1 -0.72 6.26 20.85
N LEU A 2 -1.02 6.63 19.61
CA LEU A 2 -0.28 7.66 18.88
C LEU A 2 -1.31 8.63 18.32
N GLU A 3 -1.74 9.52 19.20
CA GLU A 3 -1.99 10.91 18.86
C GLU A 3 -1.01 11.75 19.69
N VAL A 4 -0.92 13.05 19.37
CA VAL A 4 -0.09 14.11 19.97
C VAL A 4 1.19 14.32 19.14
N ARG A 5 1.27 15.29 18.22
CA ARG A 5 0.73 16.68 18.28
C ARG A 5 0.32 17.27 16.93
N ARG A 6 -0.87 17.87 16.92
CA ARG A 6 -1.23 19.04 16.11
C ARG A 6 -0.79 20.34 16.82
N ALA A 7 -0.48 21.33 15.97
CA ALA A 7 -0.59 22.80 16.11
C ALA A 7 0.46 23.62 16.89
N ARG A 8 1.13 24.53 16.17
CA ARG A 8 1.07 26.00 16.41
C ARG A 8 1.00 26.77 15.08
N ASP A 9 0.19 27.83 15.13
CA ASP A 9 -0.43 28.70 14.12
C ASP A 9 0.49 29.66 13.30
N PRO A 10 -0.05 30.46 12.34
CA PRO A 10 0.49 30.60 10.98
C PRO A 10 1.37 31.84 10.76
N VAL A 11 2.26 31.76 9.77
CA VAL A 11 2.83 32.95 9.12
C VAL A 11 2.01 33.26 7.88
N VAL A 12 1.32 34.39 7.93
CA VAL A 12 0.55 34.97 6.82
C VAL A 12 1.51 35.27 5.66
N ALA A 13 1.39 34.51 4.57
CA ALA A 13 2.01 34.84 3.29
C ALA A 13 0.90 35.10 2.25
N ARG A 14 1.06 36.24 1.56
CA ARG A 14 0.08 36.85 0.63
C ARG A 14 -0.23 35.97 -0.59
N PRO A 15 -1.42 36.11 -1.22
CA PRO A 15 -1.83 35.28 -2.35
C PRO A 15 -1.04 35.66 -3.61
N GLY A 16 -0.09 34.79 -3.98
CA GLY A 16 0.62 34.85 -5.25
C GLY A 16 -0.10 34.02 -6.32
N ARG A 17 -0.91 34.72 -7.13
CA ARG A 17 -1.36 34.42 -8.51
C ARG A 17 -1.24 32.96 -9.03
N GLY A 18 -2.40 32.40 -9.38
CA GLY A 18 -2.55 31.62 -10.62
C GLY A 18 -2.85 30.13 -10.48
N LEU A 19 -4.00 29.78 -9.90
CA LEU A 19 -4.65 28.49 -10.20
C LEU A 19 -5.02 28.50 -11.70
N ARG A 20 -4.25 27.79 -12.52
CA ARG A 20 -4.75 27.40 -13.85
C ARG A 20 -5.82 26.34 -13.62
N ARG A 21 -7.07 26.72 -13.89
CA ARG A 21 -8.19 25.79 -14.04
C ARG A 21 -7.80 24.68 -15.02
N ALA A 22 -8.16 23.45 -14.67
CA ALA A 22 -8.15 22.30 -15.57
C ALA A 22 -9.21 22.51 -16.67
N GLU A 23 -8.86 23.29 -17.68
CA GLU A 23 -9.52 23.32 -18.99
C GLU A 23 -8.47 22.95 -20.03
N ALA A 24 -8.06 21.69 -19.99
CA ALA A 24 -7.47 21.01 -21.13
C ALA A 24 -8.13 19.64 -21.16
N ALA A 25 -8.85 19.34 -22.24
CA ALA A 25 -9.17 17.96 -22.57
C ALA A 25 -7.81 17.24 -22.70
N VAL A 26 -7.45 16.51 -21.64
CA VAL A 26 -6.23 15.70 -21.64
C VAL A 26 -6.47 14.59 -22.64
N SER A 27 -5.79 14.65 -23.77
CA SER A 27 -5.66 13.54 -24.72
C SER A 27 -5.36 12.29 -23.91
N ALA A 28 -6.10 11.20 -24.15
CA ALA A 28 -5.69 9.88 -23.68
C ALA A 28 -4.19 9.74 -23.97
N GLY A 29 -3.36 9.67 -22.93
CA GLY A 29 -1.92 9.63 -23.10
C GLY A 29 -1.52 8.42 -23.94
N PRO A 30 -0.26 8.32 -24.42
CA PRO A 30 0.24 7.18 -25.18
C PRO A 30 0.41 5.92 -24.31
N TYR A 31 -0.40 5.76 -23.27
CA TYR A 31 -0.25 4.73 -22.27
C TYR A 31 -0.69 3.37 -22.83
N ARG A 32 0.15 2.37 -22.65
CA ARG A 32 -0.15 0.95 -22.88
C ARG A 32 -0.39 0.21 -21.56
N ALA A 33 0.05 0.80 -20.45
CA ALA A 33 -0.09 0.23 -19.12
C ALA A 33 -0.51 1.26 -18.07
N VAL A 34 -1.28 0.79 -17.08
CA VAL A 34 -1.59 1.53 -15.85
C VAL A 34 -1.18 0.68 -14.65
N LEU A 35 -0.27 1.21 -13.86
CA LEU A 35 0.28 0.55 -12.68
C LEU A 35 -0.25 1.25 -11.43
N PHE A 36 -0.56 0.48 -10.40
CA PHE A 36 -1.18 0.99 -9.18
C PHE A 36 -0.36 0.65 -7.95
N ASP A 37 -0.26 1.59 -7.00
CA ASP A 37 -0.08 1.21 -5.61
C ASP A 37 -1.31 0.42 -5.11
N LEU A 38 -1.12 -0.40 -4.07
CA LEU A 38 -2.18 -1.20 -3.49
C LEU A 38 -2.96 -0.45 -2.40
N PHE A 39 -2.29 -0.06 -1.31
CA PHE A 39 -2.97 0.37 -0.08
C PHE A 39 -3.24 1.87 -0.13
N ASP A 40 -4.44 2.28 0.27
CA ASP A 40 -4.94 3.66 0.20
C ASP A 40 -5.05 4.23 -1.24
N THR A 41 -4.61 3.46 -2.25
CA THR A 41 -4.87 3.67 -3.67
C THR A 41 -6.00 2.76 -4.20
N LEU A 42 -5.76 1.45 -4.32
CA LEU A 42 -6.77 0.50 -4.79
C LEU A 42 -7.67 0.02 -3.65
N VAL A 43 -7.05 -0.42 -2.55
CA VAL A 43 -7.76 -0.97 -1.39
C VAL A 43 -7.63 -0.03 -0.21
N ARG A 44 -8.70 0.09 0.57
CA ARG A 44 -8.68 0.83 1.83
C ARG A 44 -8.31 -0.13 2.95
N PHE A 45 -7.31 0.23 3.74
CA PHE A 45 -7.02 -0.48 4.97
C PHE A 45 -7.71 0.19 6.15
N ASP A 46 -8.67 -0.51 6.75
CA ASP A 46 -9.35 -0.03 7.94
C ASP A 46 -8.91 -0.83 9.17
N ARG A 47 -8.07 -0.19 9.99
CA ARG A 47 -7.55 -0.79 11.21
C ARG A 47 -8.65 -1.20 12.19
N THR A 48 -9.79 -0.51 12.21
CA THR A 48 -10.90 -0.82 13.13
C THR A 48 -11.55 -2.17 12.82
N ARG A 49 -11.33 -2.72 11.62
CA ARG A 49 -11.77 -4.05 11.22
C ARG A 49 -10.88 -5.18 11.74
N LEU A 50 -9.70 -4.86 12.30
CA LEU A 50 -8.92 -5.85 13.02
C LEU A 50 -9.60 -6.22 14.35
N PRO A 51 -9.41 -7.45 14.86
CA PRO A 51 -9.92 -7.83 16.17
C PRO A 51 -9.50 -6.85 17.27
N ALA A 52 -10.44 -6.50 18.13
CA ALA A 52 -10.20 -5.72 19.32
C ALA A 52 -9.65 -6.63 20.44
N VAL A 53 -8.61 -6.18 21.13
CA VAL A 53 -8.07 -6.82 22.34
C VAL A 53 -7.80 -5.78 23.40
N GLU A 54 -7.86 -6.18 24.66
CA GLU A 54 -7.51 -5.32 25.80
C GLU A 54 -6.01 -5.38 26.09
N VAL A 55 -5.35 -4.22 26.07
CA VAL A 55 -3.93 -4.05 26.43
C VAL A 55 -3.83 -2.88 27.42
N ASP A 56 -3.36 -3.15 28.64
CA ASP A 56 -3.19 -2.16 29.72
C ASP A 56 -4.43 -1.29 29.97
N GLY A 57 -5.61 -1.92 29.99
CA GLY A 57 -6.89 -1.24 30.20
C GLY A 57 -7.37 -0.39 29.02
N ARG A 58 -6.82 -0.62 27.82
CA ARG A 58 -7.22 0.06 26.59
C ARG A 58 -7.56 -0.96 25.51
N THR A 59 -8.68 -0.76 24.84
CA THR A 59 -9.03 -1.50 23.63
C THR A 59 -8.11 -1.07 22.47
N VAL A 60 -7.44 -2.04 21.85
CA VAL A 60 -6.62 -1.84 20.66
C VAL A 60 -7.02 -2.81 19.55
N HIS A 61 -7.11 -2.30 18.32
CA HIS A 61 -7.35 -3.13 17.14
C HIS A 61 -6.03 -3.63 16.57
N THR A 62 -5.82 -4.95 16.64
CA THR A 62 -4.55 -5.59 16.32
C THR A 62 -4.72 -7.08 16.05
N THR A 63 -3.71 -7.67 15.42
CA THR A 63 -3.58 -9.11 15.19
C THR A 63 -2.90 -9.85 16.35
N ALA A 64 -2.49 -9.13 17.41
CA ALA A 64 -1.82 -9.71 18.56
C ALA A 64 -2.64 -10.84 19.23
N GLY A 65 -3.97 -10.72 19.27
CA GLY A 65 -4.83 -11.80 19.80
C GLY A 65 -4.71 -13.10 18.99
N ALA A 66 -4.70 -13.00 17.66
CA ALA A 66 -4.55 -14.16 16.78
C ALA A 66 -3.16 -14.79 16.88
N LEU A 67 -2.12 -13.95 16.93
CA LEU A 67 -0.76 -14.40 17.14
C LEU A 67 -0.58 -15.09 18.51
N HIS A 68 -1.18 -14.54 19.57
CA HIS A 68 -1.16 -15.14 20.90
C HIS A 68 -1.83 -16.51 20.90
N ALA A 69 -2.97 -16.67 20.22
CA ALA A 69 -3.66 -17.96 20.11
C ALA A 69 -2.78 -19.04 19.47
N VAL A 70 -2.00 -18.69 18.44
CA VAL A 70 -1.05 -19.59 17.77
C VAL A 70 0.15 -19.91 18.67
N LEU A 71 0.68 -18.91 19.39
CA LEU A 71 1.90 -19.04 20.18
C LEU A 71 1.68 -19.71 21.55
N ARG A 72 0.49 -19.58 22.13
CA ARG A 72 0.16 -20.01 23.51
C ARG A 72 0.58 -21.45 23.87
N PRO A 73 0.44 -22.47 23.00
CA PRO A 73 0.88 -23.83 23.32
C PRO A 73 2.40 -23.96 23.54
N TYR A 74 3.19 -23.04 22.99
CA TYR A 74 4.65 -23.10 22.98
C TYR A 74 5.30 -22.07 23.93
N ALA A 75 4.65 -20.93 24.15
CA ALA A 75 5.11 -19.90 25.07
C ALA A 75 3.94 -19.38 25.91
N PRO A 76 3.39 -20.18 26.85
CA PRO A 76 2.19 -19.82 27.62
C PRO A 76 2.39 -18.64 28.57
N HIS A 77 3.64 -18.25 28.83
CA HIS A 77 4.01 -17.08 29.63
C HIS A 77 3.90 -15.76 28.86
N VAL A 78 3.85 -15.81 27.52
CA VAL A 78 3.72 -14.60 26.70
C VAL A 78 2.29 -14.11 26.72
N THR A 79 2.07 -12.90 27.21
CA THR A 79 0.75 -12.27 27.25
C THR A 79 0.41 -11.60 25.90
N VAL A 80 -0.88 -11.34 25.67
CA VAL A 80 -1.34 -10.55 24.50
C VAL A 80 -0.71 -9.15 24.49
N ALA A 81 -0.56 -8.53 25.66
CA ALA A 81 0.07 -7.21 25.81
C ALA A 81 1.54 -7.23 25.36
N ALA A 82 2.34 -8.18 25.90
CA ALA A 82 3.76 -8.32 25.51
C ALA A 82 3.90 -8.60 24.00
N LEU A 83 3.01 -9.42 23.45
CA LEU A 83 3.01 -9.73 22.02
C LEU A 83 2.64 -8.52 21.14
N TYR A 84 1.68 -7.70 21.60
CA TYR A 84 1.32 -6.45 20.94
C TYR A 84 2.50 -5.47 20.94
N GLU A 85 3.19 -5.31 22.07
CA GLU A 85 4.38 -4.48 22.18
C GLU A 85 5.50 -4.96 21.27
N ALA A 86 5.79 -6.27 21.27
CA ALA A 86 6.77 -6.89 20.38
C ALA A 86 6.42 -6.71 18.90
N LEU A 87 5.12 -6.80 18.55
CA LEU A 87 4.66 -6.54 17.19
C LEU A 87 4.92 -5.09 16.77
N VAL A 88 4.61 -4.12 17.64
CA VAL A 88 4.89 -2.70 17.41
C VAL A 88 6.40 -2.44 17.29
N ALA A 89 7.21 -2.99 18.20
CA ALA A 89 8.66 -2.84 18.18
C ALA A 89 9.27 -3.43 16.89
N SER A 90 8.81 -4.60 16.45
CA SER A 90 9.27 -5.22 15.21
C SER A 90 8.96 -4.37 13.97
N TRP A 91 7.80 -3.70 13.96
CA TRP A 91 7.42 -2.81 12.86
C TRP A 91 8.27 -1.53 12.88
N GLN A 92 8.47 -0.92 14.04
CA GLN A 92 9.31 0.27 14.19
C GLN A 92 10.76 0.00 13.76
N GLU A 93 11.31 -1.15 14.14
CA GLU A 93 12.65 -1.55 13.71
C GLU A 93 12.71 -1.77 12.19
N ALA A 94 11.69 -2.40 11.60
CA ALA A 94 11.61 -2.57 10.15
C ALA A 94 11.58 -1.20 9.43
N GLU A 95 10.77 -0.25 9.90
CA GLU A 95 10.73 1.11 9.33
C GLU A 95 12.08 1.82 9.48
N ARG A 96 12.74 1.71 10.63
CA ARG A 96 14.07 2.29 10.86
C ARG A 96 15.12 1.71 9.90
N ARG A 97 15.06 0.41 9.60
CA ARG A 97 15.92 -0.25 8.61
C ARG A 97 15.60 0.24 7.19
N ARG A 98 14.32 0.23 6.80
CA ARG A 98 13.83 0.70 5.48
C ARG A 98 14.18 2.15 5.21
N ALA A 99 14.16 3.02 6.22
CA ALA A 99 14.48 4.44 6.07
C ALA A 99 15.94 4.72 5.70
N ARG A 100 16.85 3.73 5.85
CA ARG A 100 18.28 3.91 5.54
C ARG A 100 18.56 3.85 4.04
N ASP A 101 17.96 2.88 3.36
CA ASP A 101 18.30 2.55 1.97
C ASP A 101 17.12 2.04 1.14
N HIS A 102 15.91 2.04 1.68
CA HIS A 102 14.71 1.49 1.05
C HIS A 102 14.74 -0.02 0.74
N ARG A 103 15.67 -0.78 1.35
CA ARG A 103 15.60 -2.24 1.31
C ARG A 103 14.39 -2.74 2.09
N GLU A 104 13.75 -3.76 1.56
CA GLU A 104 12.67 -4.42 2.26
C GLU A 104 13.21 -5.19 3.48
N VAL A 105 12.39 -5.23 4.53
CA VAL A 105 12.53 -6.15 5.67
C VAL A 105 11.39 -7.15 5.57
N PRO A 106 11.63 -8.37 5.05
CA PRO A 106 10.59 -9.38 4.86
C PRO A 106 9.91 -9.79 6.16
N ALA A 107 8.67 -10.29 6.07
CA ALA A 107 7.91 -10.75 7.23
C ALA A 107 8.68 -11.74 8.12
N ARG A 108 9.43 -12.68 7.52
CA ARG A 108 10.25 -13.65 8.28
C ARG A 108 11.28 -12.97 9.17
N GLU A 109 12.02 -11.98 8.67
CA GLU A 109 12.97 -11.21 9.46
C GLU A 109 12.28 -10.39 10.56
N ARG A 110 11.15 -9.74 10.21
CA ARG A 110 10.38 -8.96 11.17
C ARG A 110 9.85 -9.83 12.32
N PHE A 111 9.37 -11.03 12.01
CA PHE A 111 8.89 -11.97 13.02
C PHE A 111 10.01 -12.63 13.83
N ALA A 112 11.20 -12.81 13.24
CA ALA A 112 12.38 -13.20 14.01
C ALA A 112 12.76 -12.12 15.05
N TYR A 113 12.71 -10.83 14.66
CA TYR A 113 12.91 -9.73 15.60
C TYR A 113 11.84 -9.69 16.69
N LEU A 114 10.56 -9.87 16.32
CA LEU A 114 9.45 -9.99 17.27
C LEU A 114 9.71 -11.08 18.31
N ALA A 115 10.16 -12.26 17.88
CA ALA A 115 10.50 -13.35 18.80
C ALA A 115 11.63 -12.95 19.76
N GLY A 116 12.66 -12.26 19.25
CA GLY A 116 13.74 -11.71 20.07
C GLY A 116 13.26 -10.73 21.15
N CYS A 117 12.31 -9.85 20.82
CA CYS A 117 11.68 -8.95 21.80
C CYS A 117 10.99 -9.70 22.96
N LEU A 118 10.54 -10.94 22.70
CA LEU A 118 9.88 -11.80 23.68
C LEU A 118 10.85 -12.77 24.37
N ALA A 119 12.16 -12.64 24.14
CA ALA A 119 13.18 -13.59 24.59
C ALA A 119 12.91 -15.04 24.14
N LEU A 120 12.27 -15.20 22.99
CA LEU A 120 12.02 -16.49 22.36
C LEU A 120 13.09 -16.78 21.30
N ASP A 121 13.45 -18.05 21.17
CA ASP A 121 14.38 -18.55 20.16
C ASP A 121 13.62 -19.31 19.08
N PRO A 122 13.39 -18.72 17.88
CA PRO A 122 12.70 -19.39 16.79
C PRO A 122 13.35 -20.70 16.33
N ALA A 123 14.65 -20.90 16.59
CA ALA A 123 15.34 -22.14 16.23
C ALA A 123 14.87 -23.35 17.05
N ARG A 124 14.20 -23.12 18.19
CA ARG A 124 13.64 -24.17 19.05
C ARG A 124 12.17 -24.44 18.76
N TRP A 125 11.56 -23.70 17.85
CA TRP A 125 10.15 -23.86 17.52
C TRP A 125 9.91 -25.09 16.64
N PRO A 126 8.73 -25.71 16.74
CA PRO A 126 8.32 -26.71 15.76
C PRO A 126 8.36 -26.13 14.35
N ALA A 127 8.66 -27.01 13.38
CA ALA A 127 8.62 -26.66 11.97
C ALA A 127 7.27 -26.01 11.62
N GLY A 128 7.31 -24.89 10.91
CA GLY A 128 6.12 -24.17 10.45
C GLY A 128 5.47 -23.22 11.47
N LEU A 129 5.91 -23.18 12.75
CA LEU A 129 5.31 -22.25 13.72
C LEU A 129 5.50 -20.77 13.33
N LEU A 130 6.70 -20.41 12.86
CA LEU A 130 6.97 -19.05 12.37
C LEU A 130 6.03 -18.68 11.20
N ASP A 131 5.81 -19.63 10.29
CA ASP A 131 4.95 -19.43 9.12
C ASP A 131 3.49 -19.32 9.53
N ALA A 132 3.05 -20.09 10.53
CA ALA A 132 1.71 -19.98 11.11
C ALA A 132 1.47 -18.63 11.80
N LEU A 133 2.48 -18.09 12.51
CA LEU A 133 2.40 -16.76 13.11
C LEU A 133 2.30 -15.68 12.03
N ILE A 134 3.16 -15.74 11.00
CA ILE A 134 3.10 -14.82 9.87
C ILE A 134 1.72 -14.91 9.22
N ALA A 135 1.24 -16.12 8.89
CA ALA A 135 -0.07 -16.33 8.29
C ALA A 135 -1.21 -15.74 9.13
N ALA A 136 -1.25 -15.99 10.44
CA ALA A 136 -2.29 -15.47 11.32
C ALA A 136 -2.32 -13.92 11.36
N HIS A 137 -1.16 -13.28 11.44
CA HIS A 137 -1.07 -11.82 11.34
C HIS A 137 -1.55 -11.32 9.97
N ARG A 138 -1.12 -11.98 8.91
CA ARG A 138 -1.36 -11.59 7.53
C ARG A 138 -2.79 -11.77 7.08
N ASP A 139 -3.46 -12.82 7.54
CA ASP A 139 -4.89 -13.02 7.34
C ASP A 139 -5.70 -11.90 8.00
N GLY A 140 -5.32 -11.48 9.21
CA GLY A 140 -5.94 -10.32 9.86
C GLY A 140 -5.80 -9.04 9.04
N ILE A 141 -4.59 -8.76 8.53
CA ILE A 141 -4.36 -7.59 7.65
C ILE A 141 -5.18 -7.70 6.36
N ALA A 142 -5.26 -8.87 5.72
CA ALA A 142 -6.07 -9.07 4.52
C ALA A 142 -7.57 -8.88 4.80
N GLN A 143 -8.07 -9.23 5.97
CA GLN A 143 -9.48 -9.04 6.35
C GLN A 143 -9.82 -7.58 6.61
N ALA A 144 -8.85 -6.79 7.06
CA ALA A 144 -9.01 -5.35 7.28
C ALA A 144 -8.89 -4.51 5.99
N ALA A 145 -8.39 -5.10 4.89
CA ALA A 145 -8.37 -4.46 3.58
C ALA A 145 -9.69 -4.68 2.82
N GLU A 146 -10.14 -3.66 2.08
CA GLU A 146 -11.32 -3.73 1.22
C GLU A 146 -11.11 -2.99 -0.09
N LEU A 147 -11.53 -3.61 -1.20
CA LEU A 147 -11.65 -2.94 -2.49
C LEU A 147 -13.03 -2.29 -2.60
N PRO A 148 -13.14 -0.95 -2.65
CA PRO A 148 -14.42 -0.28 -2.88
C PRO A 148 -15.06 -0.74 -4.21
N ALA A 149 -16.38 -0.94 -4.22
CA ALA A 149 -17.09 -1.44 -5.40
C ALA A 149 -16.89 -0.56 -6.66
N ALA A 150 -16.79 0.76 -6.50
CA ALA A 150 -16.49 1.69 -7.60
C ALA A 150 -15.12 1.43 -8.24
N HIS A 151 -14.12 1.02 -7.44
CA HIS A 151 -12.78 0.73 -7.93
C HIS A 151 -12.77 -0.54 -8.79
N ARG A 152 -13.58 -1.56 -8.46
CA ARG A 152 -13.73 -2.77 -9.30
C ARG A 152 -14.15 -2.40 -10.72
N ALA A 153 -15.27 -1.67 -10.85
CA ALA A 153 -15.81 -1.33 -12.16
C ALA A 153 -14.80 -0.53 -13.00
N LEU A 154 -14.04 0.37 -12.36
CA LEU A 154 -12.95 1.09 -13.01
C LEU A 154 -11.84 0.17 -13.50
N LEU A 155 -11.39 -0.77 -12.66
CA LEU A 155 -10.34 -1.72 -13.02
C LEU A 155 -10.76 -2.61 -14.21
N GLU A 156 -12.02 -3.05 -14.25
CA GLU A 156 -12.55 -3.83 -15.38
C GLU A 156 -12.55 -3.03 -16.69
N GLU A 157 -12.97 -1.76 -16.64
CA GLU A 157 -12.92 -0.85 -17.79
C GLU A 157 -11.48 -0.61 -18.27
N LEU A 158 -10.55 -0.42 -17.33
CA LEU A 158 -9.14 -0.20 -17.63
C LEU A 158 -8.46 -1.45 -18.19
N ALA A 159 -8.76 -2.64 -17.65
CA ALA A 159 -8.20 -3.90 -18.12
C ALA A 159 -8.60 -4.21 -19.58
N GLY A 160 -9.75 -3.70 -20.04
CA GLY A 160 -10.15 -3.78 -21.45
C GLY A 160 -9.32 -2.92 -22.41
N ARG A 161 -8.48 -2.01 -21.90
CA ARG A 161 -7.71 -1.05 -22.72
C ARG A 161 -6.21 -1.04 -22.43
N TYR A 162 -5.80 -1.38 -21.23
CA TYR A 162 -4.42 -1.26 -20.74
C TYR A 162 -3.96 -2.54 -20.05
N ARG A 163 -2.66 -2.81 -20.10
CA ARG A 163 -2.04 -3.81 -19.20
C ARG A 163 -2.01 -3.24 -17.79
N LEU A 164 -2.58 -3.95 -16.83
CA LEU A 164 -2.59 -3.49 -15.43
C LEU A 164 -1.52 -4.20 -14.61
N ALA A 165 -0.91 -3.47 -13.68
CA ALA A 165 -0.09 -4.08 -12.62
C ALA A 165 -0.29 -3.42 -11.27
N VAL A 166 0.03 -4.16 -10.21
CA VAL A 166 0.20 -3.63 -8.85
C VAL A 166 1.68 -3.55 -8.53
N VAL A 167 2.10 -2.45 -7.89
CA VAL A 167 3.45 -2.25 -7.33
C VAL A 167 3.31 -1.78 -5.89
N SER A 168 3.54 -2.68 -4.93
CA SER A 168 3.24 -2.43 -3.51
C SER A 168 4.47 -2.55 -2.62
N ASN A 169 4.59 -1.59 -1.71
CA ASN A 169 5.54 -1.61 -0.60
C ASN A 169 4.99 -2.46 0.55
N PHE A 170 5.10 -3.78 0.45
CA PHE A 170 4.54 -4.71 1.42
C PHE A 170 5.49 -5.87 1.71
N ASP A 171 5.60 -6.25 2.98
CA ASP A 171 6.61 -7.20 3.46
C ASP A 171 6.16 -8.67 3.39
N TYR A 172 5.05 -8.95 2.69
CA TYR A 172 4.57 -10.31 2.42
C TYR A 172 3.65 -10.40 1.18
N ALA A 173 4.22 -10.76 0.02
CA ALA A 173 3.52 -10.84 -1.26
C ALA A 173 2.27 -11.74 -1.27
N PRO A 174 2.25 -12.93 -0.63
CA PRO A 174 1.06 -13.78 -0.65
C PRO A 174 -0.20 -13.07 -0.16
N THR A 175 -0.06 -12.13 0.78
CA THR A 175 -1.19 -11.37 1.30
C THR A 175 -1.67 -10.28 0.36
N ALA A 176 -0.78 -9.60 -0.35
CA ALA A 176 -1.18 -8.66 -1.40
C ALA A 176 -1.99 -9.38 -2.49
N ARG A 177 -1.54 -10.56 -2.94
CA ARG A 177 -2.27 -11.38 -3.91
C ARG A 177 -3.63 -11.85 -3.38
N ARG A 178 -3.66 -12.39 -2.16
CA ARG A 178 -4.90 -12.83 -1.50
C ARG A 178 -5.94 -11.72 -1.34
N ILE A 179 -5.51 -10.47 -1.12
CA ILE A 179 -6.42 -9.31 -1.10
C ILE A 179 -7.08 -9.13 -2.46
N LEU A 180 -6.31 -9.18 -3.56
CA LEU A 180 -6.83 -9.05 -4.92
C LEU A 180 -7.71 -10.25 -5.33
N GLU A 181 -7.34 -11.46 -4.93
CA GLU A 181 -8.10 -12.70 -5.17
C GLU A 181 -9.45 -12.66 -4.46
N ARG A 182 -9.48 -12.30 -3.17
CA ARG A 182 -10.74 -12.16 -2.41
C ARG A 182 -11.60 -11.03 -2.95
N ALA A 183 -10.97 -9.99 -3.46
CA ALA A 183 -11.64 -8.93 -4.18
C ALA A 183 -11.98 -9.33 -5.63
N GLY A 184 -11.73 -10.55 -6.10
CA GLY A 184 -12.10 -11.01 -7.44
C GLY A 184 -11.59 -10.12 -8.57
N VAL A 185 -10.42 -9.50 -8.40
CA VAL A 185 -9.78 -8.62 -9.40
C VAL A 185 -8.36 -9.05 -9.72
N ALA A 186 -7.84 -10.14 -9.11
CA ALA A 186 -6.48 -10.62 -9.35
C ALA A 186 -6.21 -10.86 -10.84
N ASP A 187 -7.17 -11.46 -11.56
CA ASP A 187 -7.04 -11.80 -12.98
C ASP A 187 -7.04 -10.57 -13.92
N LEU A 188 -7.34 -9.37 -13.41
CA LEU A 188 -7.24 -8.12 -14.17
C LEU A 188 -5.79 -7.62 -14.28
N PHE A 189 -4.89 -8.09 -13.42
CA PHE A 189 -3.51 -7.63 -13.35
C PHE A 189 -2.57 -8.61 -14.05
N ALA A 190 -1.89 -8.15 -15.10
CA ALA A 190 -0.84 -8.91 -15.76
C ALA A 190 0.39 -9.12 -14.87
N ALA A 191 0.60 -8.25 -13.87
CA ALA A 191 1.64 -8.43 -12.87
C ALA A 191 1.25 -7.89 -11.49
N VAL A 192 1.67 -8.59 -10.44
CA VAL A 192 1.66 -8.10 -9.06
C VAL A 192 3.10 -8.13 -8.55
N VAL A 193 3.69 -6.95 -8.37
CA VAL A 193 5.06 -6.74 -7.92
C VAL A 193 5.02 -6.22 -6.48
N VAL A 194 5.71 -6.92 -5.59
CA VAL A 194 5.70 -6.62 -4.16
C VAL A 194 7.15 -6.54 -3.68
N SER A 195 7.43 -5.58 -2.79
CA SER A 195 8.78 -5.28 -2.36
C SER A 195 9.49 -6.41 -1.61
N ASP A 196 8.77 -7.36 -0.99
CA ASP A 196 9.40 -8.54 -0.36
C ASP A 196 10.03 -9.51 -1.37
N GLU A 197 9.43 -9.67 -2.54
CA GLU A 197 9.97 -10.50 -3.63
C GLU A 197 11.09 -9.79 -4.40
N VAL A 198 11.01 -8.47 -4.51
CA VAL A 198 12.02 -7.66 -5.20
C VAL A 198 13.21 -7.32 -4.31
N GLY A 199 13.00 -7.25 -2.99
CA GLY A 199 13.98 -6.81 -1.99
C GLY A 199 14.12 -5.29 -1.85
N TRP A 200 13.46 -4.50 -2.70
CA TRP A 200 13.52 -3.04 -2.71
C TRP A 200 12.13 -2.42 -2.73
N ARG A 201 11.98 -1.33 -1.97
CA ARG A 201 10.74 -0.57 -1.82
C ARG A 201 10.76 0.67 -2.70
N LYS A 202 9.59 1.13 -3.14
CA LYS A 202 9.40 2.51 -3.65
C LYS A 202 9.91 3.50 -2.58
N PRO A 203 10.64 4.57 -2.95
CA PRO A 203 10.83 5.12 -4.30
C PRO A 203 12.04 4.54 -5.07
N CYS A 204 12.59 3.39 -4.68
CA CYS A 204 13.73 2.80 -5.40
C CYS A 204 13.32 2.43 -6.85
N PRO A 205 14.10 2.83 -7.87
CA PRO A 205 13.80 2.54 -9.29
C PRO A 205 13.55 1.06 -9.58
N ILE A 206 14.29 0.16 -8.91
CA ILE A 206 14.31 -1.28 -9.16
C ILE A 206 12.90 -1.90 -9.15
N ILE A 207 12.03 -1.48 -8.23
CA ILE A 207 10.68 -2.06 -8.12
C ILE A 207 9.77 -1.62 -9.27
N PHE A 208 9.90 -0.38 -9.75
CA PHE A 208 9.15 0.12 -10.90
C PHE A 208 9.66 -0.50 -12.20
N GLU A 209 10.98 -0.56 -12.37
CA GLU A 209 11.64 -1.23 -13.51
C GLU A 209 11.25 -2.70 -13.61
N THR A 210 11.17 -3.40 -12.46
CA THR A 210 10.69 -4.78 -12.41
C THR A 210 9.25 -4.91 -12.93
N ALA A 211 8.37 -3.98 -12.55
CA ALA A 211 6.99 -3.99 -13.01
C ALA A 211 6.88 -3.66 -14.51
N LEU A 212 7.61 -2.65 -14.98
CA LEU A 212 7.68 -2.29 -16.40
C LEU A 212 8.20 -3.44 -17.27
N ALA A 213 9.24 -4.15 -16.79
CA ALA A 213 9.80 -5.31 -17.47
C ALA A 213 8.79 -6.47 -17.56
N ARG A 214 8.07 -6.79 -16.47
CA ARG A 214 7.01 -7.81 -16.48
C ARG A 214 5.84 -7.45 -17.41
N LEU A 215 5.59 -6.15 -17.60
CA LEU A 215 4.57 -5.64 -18.51
C LEU A 215 5.06 -5.45 -19.94
N GLU A 216 6.37 -5.55 -20.20
CA GLU A 216 7.01 -5.30 -21.50
C GLU A 216 6.65 -3.93 -22.10
N VAL A 217 6.65 -2.89 -21.27
CA VAL A 217 6.36 -1.50 -21.70
C VAL A 217 7.51 -0.57 -21.34
N ALA A 218 7.72 0.45 -22.17
CA ALA A 218 8.65 1.51 -21.83
C ALA A 218 8.06 2.41 -20.72
N PRO A 219 8.89 3.05 -19.87
CA PRO A 219 8.39 3.95 -18.82
C PRO A 219 7.47 5.06 -19.36
N ALA A 220 7.81 5.64 -20.52
CA ALA A 220 7.03 6.69 -21.16
C ALA A 220 5.63 6.24 -21.66
N GLU A 221 5.41 4.93 -21.78
CA GLU A 221 4.13 4.32 -22.16
C GLU A 221 3.32 3.87 -20.93
N ALA A 222 3.74 4.24 -19.73
CA ALA A 222 3.14 3.77 -18.49
C ALA A 222 2.70 4.91 -17.58
N LEU A 223 1.50 4.78 -17.01
CA LEU A 223 0.96 5.66 -15.97
C LEU A 223 1.04 4.94 -14.63
N PHE A 224 1.74 5.53 -13.66
CA PHE A 224 1.68 5.09 -12.27
C PHE A 224 0.60 5.85 -11.51
N VAL A 225 -0.19 5.14 -10.71
CA VAL A 225 -1.24 5.70 -9.85
C VAL A 225 -0.93 5.34 -8.40
N GLY A 226 -0.78 6.35 -7.54
CA GLY A 226 -0.48 6.16 -6.11
C GLY A 226 -0.86 7.36 -5.27
N ASP A 227 -0.95 7.18 -3.96
CA ASP A 227 -1.39 8.20 -3.00
C ASP A 227 -0.23 8.98 -2.36
N ARG A 228 0.98 8.41 -2.36
CA ARG A 228 2.13 8.98 -1.66
C ARG A 228 3.06 9.77 -2.59
N ALA A 229 3.13 11.08 -2.42
CA ALA A 229 4.02 11.92 -3.22
C ALA A 229 5.52 11.55 -3.09
N ASP A 230 5.98 11.23 -1.89
CA ASP A 230 7.39 10.99 -1.59
C ASP A 230 7.90 9.59 -1.97
N ILE A 231 7.00 8.61 -2.16
CA ILE A 231 7.39 7.26 -2.59
C ILE A 231 6.84 6.90 -3.98
N ASP A 232 5.57 7.17 -4.27
CA ASP A 232 4.92 6.79 -5.52
C ASP A 232 5.25 7.78 -6.62
N VAL A 233 4.94 9.05 -6.39
CA VAL A 233 5.13 10.10 -7.41
C VAL A 233 6.62 10.27 -7.70
N LEU A 234 7.41 10.47 -6.65
CA LEU A 234 8.86 10.60 -6.78
C LEU A 234 9.50 9.37 -7.44
N GLY A 235 9.10 8.17 -7.03
CA GLY A 235 9.68 6.92 -7.53
C GLY A 235 9.36 6.69 -9.01
N ALA A 236 8.09 6.86 -9.41
CA ALA A 236 7.66 6.69 -10.79
C ALA A 236 8.27 7.75 -11.73
N GLN A 237 8.37 9.00 -11.28
CA GLN A 237 9.03 10.07 -12.06
C GLN A 237 10.51 9.77 -12.31
N ARG A 238 11.22 9.21 -11.33
CA ARG A 238 12.65 8.88 -11.44
C ARG A 238 12.96 7.84 -12.52
N VAL A 239 11.99 6.98 -12.85
CA VAL A 239 12.13 6.01 -13.95
C VAL A 239 11.52 6.51 -15.27
N GLY A 240 10.98 7.72 -15.30
CA GLY A 240 10.41 8.34 -16.50
C GLY A 240 8.96 7.95 -16.81
N MET A 241 8.21 7.47 -15.81
CA MET A 241 6.77 7.21 -15.96
C MET A 241 5.95 8.48 -15.83
N ALA A 242 4.79 8.50 -16.49
CA ALA A 242 3.74 9.45 -16.14
C ALA A 242 3.14 9.08 -14.78
N VAL A 243 2.63 10.06 -14.05
CA VAL A 243 2.07 9.83 -12.70
C VAL A 243 0.72 10.50 -12.54
N ALA A 244 -0.26 9.74 -12.04
CA ALA A 244 -1.47 10.28 -11.45
C ALA A 244 -1.41 10.16 -9.92
N TRP A 245 -1.32 11.30 -9.26
CA TRP A 245 -1.28 11.37 -7.80
C TRP A 245 -2.69 11.40 -7.21
N LEU A 246 -3.08 10.38 -6.46
CA LEU A 246 -4.34 10.36 -5.71
C LEU A 246 -4.18 11.17 -4.43
N ASN A 247 -4.69 12.39 -4.44
CA ASN A 247 -4.57 13.36 -3.36
C ASN A 247 -5.95 13.82 -2.88
N PRO A 248 -6.71 12.99 -2.14
CA PRO A 248 -8.06 13.32 -1.72
C PRO A 248 -8.13 14.58 -0.85
N GLU A 249 -7.10 14.81 -0.03
CA GLU A 249 -7.05 15.90 0.96
C GLU A 249 -6.40 17.20 0.45
N ALA A 250 -6.04 17.27 -0.84
CA ALA A 250 -5.32 18.42 -1.41
C ALA A 250 -4.05 18.80 -0.63
N ALA A 251 -3.31 17.77 -0.18
CA ALA A 251 -2.04 17.96 0.47
C ALA A 251 -1.06 18.71 -0.45
N PRO A 252 -0.21 19.59 0.08
CA PRO A 252 0.83 20.22 -0.71
C PRO A 252 1.86 19.20 -1.18
N LEU A 253 2.41 19.42 -2.37
CA LEU A 253 3.49 18.61 -2.90
C LEU A 253 4.77 18.84 -2.06
N PRO A 254 5.53 17.79 -1.71
CA PRO A 254 6.82 17.98 -1.03
C PRO A 254 7.81 18.76 -1.92
N PRO A 255 8.73 19.54 -1.32
CA PRO A 255 9.64 20.42 -2.08
C PRO A 255 10.49 19.70 -3.15
N ASP A 256 10.86 18.45 -2.91
CA ASP A 256 11.76 17.68 -3.78
C ASP A 256 11.03 16.81 -4.81
N VAL A 257 9.71 16.98 -4.97
CA VAL A 257 8.88 16.21 -5.89
C VAL A 257 8.40 17.14 -7.01
N ALA A 258 8.61 16.74 -8.26
CA ALA A 258 8.12 17.49 -9.40
C ALA A 258 6.59 17.33 -9.52
N PRO A 259 5.86 18.30 -10.11
CA PRO A 259 4.41 18.16 -10.31
C PRO A 259 4.05 16.85 -11.04
N PRO A 260 3.03 16.10 -10.58
CA PRO A 260 2.60 14.89 -11.27
C PRO A 260 1.93 15.24 -12.61
N THR A 261 1.82 14.25 -13.50
CA THR A 261 1.10 14.42 -14.78
C THR A 261 -0.37 14.72 -14.55
N LEU A 262 -0.96 14.07 -13.55
CA LEU A 262 -2.35 14.25 -13.12
C LEU A 262 -2.40 14.31 -11.59
N GLU A 263 -3.31 15.12 -11.06
CA GLU A 263 -3.71 15.07 -9.65
C GLU A 263 -5.18 14.68 -9.59
N LEU A 264 -5.49 13.65 -8.82
CA LEU A 264 -6.83 13.06 -8.69
C LEU A 264 -7.36 13.31 -7.27
N ARG A 265 -8.65 13.62 -7.14
CA ARG A 265 -9.32 13.65 -5.82
C ARG A 265 -9.91 12.30 -5.47
N ARG A 266 -10.30 11.54 -6.49
CA ARG A 266 -10.85 10.19 -6.40
C ARG A 266 -10.22 9.33 -7.48
N LEU A 267 -10.11 8.02 -7.23
CA LEU A 267 -9.60 7.10 -8.24
C LEU A 267 -10.46 7.11 -9.52
N ASP A 268 -11.78 7.30 -9.39
CA ASP A 268 -12.72 7.44 -10.52
C ASP A 268 -12.40 8.61 -11.46
N ASP A 269 -11.65 9.62 -11.01
CA ASP A 269 -11.23 10.76 -11.83
C ASP A 269 -10.26 10.33 -12.95
N LEU A 270 -9.74 9.09 -12.91
CA LEU A 270 -9.03 8.48 -14.03
C LEU A 270 -9.90 8.32 -15.28
N ARG A 271 -11.22 8.16 -15.14
CA ARG A 271 -12.11 8.00 -16.30
C ARG A 271 -12.04 9.16 -17.27
N PRO A 272 -12.39 10.40 -16.87
CA PRO A 272 -12.28 11.53 -17.77
C PRO A 272 -10.83 11.78 -18.20
N ALA A 273 -9.85 11.56 -17.32
CA ALA A 273 -8.43 11.78 -17.65
C ALA A 273 -7.88 10.82 -18.72
N LEU A 274 -8.47 9.63 -18.87
CA LEU A 274 -8.09 8.61 -19.84
C LEU A 274 -9.10 8.47 -20.99
N GLY A 275 -10.08 9.37 -21.11
CA GLY A 275 -11.11 9.30 -22.15
C GLY A 275 -12.01 8.05 -22.04
N LEU A 276 -12.24 7.54 -20.83
CA LEU A 276 -13.26 6.54 -20.55
C LEU A 276 -14.63 7.23 -20.45
N SER A 277 -15.65 6.69 -21.12
CA SER A 277 -17.02 7.19 -21.00
C SER A 277 -17.53 6.94 -19.59
N ALA A 278 -18.16 7.93 -18.96
CA ALA A 278 -18.84 7.72 -17.69
C ALA A 278 -19.95 6.67 -17.88
N ARG A 279 -19.88 5.54 -17.19
CA ARG A 279 -21.02 4.62 -17.13
C ARG A 279 -22.17 5.33 -16.43
N ALA A 280 -23.35 5.35 -17.06
CA ALA A 280 -24.56 5.82 -16.39
C ALA A 280 -24.79 4.96 -15.12
N PRO A 281 -25.32 5.52 -14.02
CA PRO A 281 -25.35 4.85 -12.72
C PRO A 281 -26.19 3.57 -12.65
N ASP A 282 -26.98 3.20 -13.67
CA ASP A 282 -27.88 2.06 -13.58
C ASP A 282 -27.74 1.12 -14.80
N GLY A 283 -27.34 -0.12 -14.50
CA GLY A 283 -27.23 -1.21 -15.46
C GLY A 283 -28.58 -1.64 -16.03
N ARG A 284 -28.96 -1.08 -17.17
CA ARG A 284 -29.91 -1.71 -18.10
C ARG A 284 -29.34 -1.68 -19.51
N ALA A 285 -28.94 -2.86 -19.97
CA ALA A 285 -29.02 -3.21 -21.38
C ALA A 285 -30.45 -3.69 -21.66
#